data_AF-A0A2V8GZZ5-F1
#
_entry.id   AF-A0A2V8GZZ5-F1
#
_cell.length_a   1.000
_cell.length_b   1.000
_cell.length_c   1.000
_cell.angle_alpha   90.00
_cell.angle_beta   90.00
_cell.angle_gamma   90.00
#
_symmetry.space_group_name_H-M   'P 1'
#
loop_
_entity.id
_entity.type
_entity.pdbx_description
1 polymer ?
#
loop_
_entity_poly.entity_id
_entity_poly.type
_entity_poly.pdbx_seq_one_letter_code
_entity_poly.pdbx_strand_id
1 'polypeptide(L)'
;MDQLLLIGLDFGSTTSSAIISQAHVLRNCSTGRFELGRRSVVYRSMLTFTPFTNNLIDEQILAGHLDRWLRESGVTPGTFTSGGVIITGLAAQKANVAAIEALVKQR
;
A
#
# COMPACT_ATOMS: atom_id res chain seq x y z
N MET A 1 4.54 -14.70 19.03
CA MET A 1 3.23 -14.47 18.39
C MET A 1 3.53 -13.63 17.18
N ASP A 2 3.45 -14.20 15.98
CA ASP A 2 3.91 -13.51 14.78
C ASP A 2 2.85 -12.48 14.37
N GLN A 3 3.27 -11.21 14.35
CA GLN A 3 2.47 -10.09 13.84
C GLN A 3 2.92 -9.77 12.42
N LEU A 4 1.96 -9.66 11.52
CA LEU A 4 2.18 -9.24 10.14
C LEU A 4 1.86 -7.76 10.01
N LEU A 5 2.75 -7.01 9.38
CA LEU A 5 2.47 -5.66 8.90
C LEU A 5 2.08 -5.72 7.43
N LEU A 6 0.92 -5.14 7.11
CA LEU A 6 0.29 -5.13 5.81
C LEU A 6 0.13 -3.68 5.34
N ILE A 7 0.68 -3.35 4.17
CA ILE A 7 0.45 -2.06 3.51
C ILE A 7 -0.50 -2.23 2.33
N GLY A 8 -1.50 -1.36 2.26
CA GLY A 8 -2.42 -1.22 1.14
C GLY A 8 -2.27 0.16 0.54
N LEU A 9 -2.02 0.22 -0.77
CA LEU A 9 -1.96 1.45 -1.55
C LEU A 9 -3.15 1.49 -2.50
N ASP A 10 -3.84 2.63 -2.57
CA ASP A 10 -4.95 2.84 -3.48
C ASP A 10 -4.67 4.06 -4.36
N PHE A 11 -4.65 3.86 -5.67
CA PHE A 11 -4.42 4.89 -6.69
C PHE A 11 -5.65 4.98 -7.60
N GLY A 12 -6.50 5.98 -7.34
CA GLY A 12 -7.71 6.25 -8.14
C GLY A 12 -7.51 7.39 -9.16
N SER A 13 -8.57 7.69 -9.92
CA SER A 13 -8.58 8.77 -10.93
C SER A 13 -8.34 10.18 -10.37
N THR A 14 -8.61 10.38 -9.08
CA THR A 14 -8.54 11.71 -8.45
C THR A 14 -7.64 11.68 -7.24
N THR A 15 -7.76 10.67 -6.39
CA THR A 15 -7.04 10.61 -5.13
C THR A 15 -6.26 9.31 -4.99
N SER A 16 -5.20 9.41 -4.20
CA SER A 16 -4.30 8.34 -3.82
C SER A 16 -4.20 8.29 -2.30
N SER A 17 -4.05 7.09 -1.74
CA SER A 17 -3.94 6.90 -0.29
C SER A 17 -3.17 5.64 0.10
N ALA A 18 -2.74 5.59 1.36
CA ALA A 18 -2.12 4.43 1.98
C ALA A 18 -2.83 4.06 3.28
N ILE A 19 -2.95 2.77 3.52
CA ILE A 19 -3.36 2.19 4.80
C ILE A 19 -2.33 1.16 5.24
N ILE A 20 -1.94 1.21 6.51
CA ILE A 20 -1.13 0.16 7.12
C ILE A 20 -1.96 -0.47 8.22
N SER A 21 -1.98 -1.79 8.23
CA SER A 21 -2.64 -2.58 9.25
C SER A 21 -1.72 -3.65 9.78
N GLN A 22 -1.95 -4.04 11.03
CA GLN A 22 -1.30 -5.19 11.64
C GLN A 22 -2.30 -6.31 11.82
N ALA A 23 -1.83 -7.55 11.73
CA ALA A 23 -2.67 -8.72 11.91
C ALA A 23 -1.89 -9.85 12.58
N HIS A 24 -2.59 -10.64 13.41
CA HIS A 24 -2.00 -11.83 14.02
C HIS A 24 -2.14 -13.03 13.09
N VAL A 25 -1.10 -13.87 13.00
CA VAL A 25 -1.23 -15.18 12.39
C VAL A 25 -1.76 -16.16 13.42
N LEU A 26 -2.86 -16.82 13.10
CA LEU A 26 -3.48 -17.85 13.93
C LEU A 26 -3.40 -19.18 13.21
N ARG A 27 -3.20 -20.27 13.96
CA ARG A 27 -3.34 -21.61 13.43
C ARG A 27 -4.75 -22.11 13.77
N ASN A 28 -5.55 -22.40 12.76
CA ASN A 28 -6.86 -22.99 12.94
C ASN A 28 -6.70 -24.42 13.47
N CYS A 29 -7.20 -24.68 14.68
CA CYS A 29 -7.05 -25.97 15.34
C CYS A 29 -7.82 -27.10 14.63
N SER A 30 -8.89 -26.77 13.91
CA SER A 30 -9.76 -27.74 13.22
C SER A 30 -9.25 -28.10 11.83
N THR A 31 -8.66 -27.15 11.10
CA THR A 31 -8.17 -27.37 9.73
C THR A 31 -6.65 -27.51 9.64
N GLY A 32 -5.92 -27.13 10.69
CA GLY A 32 -4.46 -27.06 10.72
C GLY A 32 -3.85 -25.95 9.87
N ARG A 33 -4.67 -25.10 9.23
CA ARG A 33 -4.22 -24.02 8.33
C ARG A 33 -3.85 -22.76 9.10
N PHE A 34 -2.92 -21.99 8.56
CA PHE A 34 -2.63 -20.64 9.04
C PHE A 34 -3.64 -19.65 8.45
N GLU A 35 -4.19 -18.79 9.30
CA GLU A 35 -5.21 -17.81 8.96
C GLU A 35 -4.84 -16.44 9.55
N LEU A 36 -5.26 -15.38 8.86
CA LEU A 36 -5.17 -14.01 9.37
C LEU A 36 -6.25 -13.80 10.43
N GLY A 37 -5.83 -13.60 11.66
CA GLY A 37 -6.69 -13.21 12.77
C GLY A 37 -7.14 -11.75 12.67
N ARG A 38 -7.47 -11.17 13.83
CA ARG A 38 -7.96 -9.80 13.92
C ARG A 38 -6.97 -8.82 13.28
N ARG A 39 -7.49 -7.96 12.41
CA ARG A 39 -6.75 -6.87 11.77
C ARG A 39 -7.05 -5.56 12.49
N SER A 40 -6.04 -4.73 12.72
CA SER A 40 -6.20 -3.36 13.24
C SER A 40 -5.40 -2.39 12.39
N VAL A 41 -6.01 -1.25 12.05
CA VAL A 41 -5.33 -0.17 11.31
C VAL A 41 -4.36 0.52 12.26
N VAL A 42 -3.10 0.65 11.83
CA VAL A 42 -2.04 1.34 12.58
C VAL A 42 -1.74 2.70 11.98
N TYR A 43 -1.95 2.88 10.68
CA TYR A 43 -1.78 4.15 9.99
C TYR A 43 -2.77 4.25 8.83
N ARG A 44 -3.26 5.47 8.60
CA ARG A 44 -4.04 5.84 7.43
C ARG A 44 -3.58 7.22 6.98
N SER A 45 -3.17 7.33 5.73
CA SER A 45 -2.77 8.61 5.16
C SER A 45 -3.98 9.54 5.02
N MET A 46 -3.71 10.85 4.97
CA MET A 46 -4.65 11.76 4.34
C MET A 46 -4.79 11.42 2.85
N LEU A 47 -5.95 11.70 2.27
CA LEU A 47 -6.14 11.61 0.83
C LEU A 47 -5.29 12.70 0.16
N THR A 48 -4.51 12.31 -0.85
CA THR A 48 -3.77 13.24 -1.70
C THR A 48 -4.26 13.10 -3.13
N PHE A 49 -4.08 14.13 -3.97
CA PHE A 49 -4.39 13.99 -5.39
C PHE A 49 -3.47 12.97 -6.05
N THR A 50 -4.01 12.16 -6.96
CA THR A 50 -3.22 11.30 -7.83
C THR A 50 -2.44 12.19 -8.78
N PRO A 51 -1.10 12.13 -8.79
CA PRO A 51 -0.28 13.12 -9.49
C PRO A 51 -0.25 12.79 -10.98
N PHE A 52 -1.23 13.28 -11.74
CA PHE A 52 -1.22 13.13 -13.20
C PHE A 52 -0.42 14.23 -13.89
N THR A 53 0.52 13.84 -14.74
CA THR A 53 1.31 14.74 -15.61
C THR A 53 1.28 14.20 -17.03
N ASN A 54 0.87 15.02 -18.01
CA ASN A 54 0.84 14.66 -19.44
C ASN A 54 0.19 13.29 -19.73
N ASN A 55 -0.98 13.03 -19.12
CA ASN A 55 -1.73 11.78 -19.26
C ASN A 55 -1.03 10.52 -18.71
N LEU A 56 0.03 10.68 -17.91
CA LEU A 56 0.71 9.63 -17.13
C LEU A 56 0.61 9.95 -15.64
N ILE A 57 0.95 8.97 -14.79
CA ILE A 57 1.16 9.21 -13.36
C ILE A 57 2.61 9.66 -13.18
N ASP A 58 2.82 10.77 -12.50
CA ASP A 58 4.14 11.29 -12.18
C ASP A 58 4.81 10.44 -11.10
N GLU A 59 5.81 9.67 -11.51
CA GLU A 59 6.53 8.73 -10.65
C GLU A 59 7.31 9.43 -9.53
N GLN A 60 7.85 10.61 -9.79
CA GLN A 60 8.66 11.34 -8.81
C GLN A 60 7.77 11.92 -7.70
N ILE A 61 6.65 12.53 -8.07
CA ILE A 61 5.68 13.04 -7.09
C ILE A 61 5.07 11.87 -6.31
N LEU A 62 4.75 10.76 -6.98
CA LEU A 62 4.20 9.58 -6.32
C LEU A 62 5.21 8.96 -5.34
N ALA A 63 6.48 8.86 -5.71
CA ALA A 63 7.54 8.42 -4.80
C ALA A 63 7.61 9.30 -3.55
N GLY A 64 7.48 10.62 -3.72
CA GLY A 64 7.39 11.56 -2.60
C GLY A 64 6.19 11.31 -1.69
N HIS A 65 5.02 10.96 -2.24
CA HIS A 65 3.85 10.55 -1.45
C HIS A 65 4.14 9.27 -0.66
N LEU A 66 4.72 8.24 -1.29
CA LEU A 66 5.07 6.98 -0.63
C LEU A 66 6.06 7.20 0.53
N ASP A 67 7.15 7.93 0.27
CA ASP A 67 8.18 8.22 1.28
C ASP A 67 7.60 9.02 2.46
N ARG A 68 6.67 9.94 2.17
CA ARG A 68 5.94 10.68 3.20
C ARG A 68 5.04 9.76 4.03
N TRP A 69 4.25 8.89 3.41
CA TRP A 69 3.34 7.99 4.13
C TRP A 69 4.10 6.97 4.99
N LEU A 70 5.19 6.43 4.47
CA LEU A 70 6.08 5.55 5.24
C LEU A 70 6.64 6.28 6.46
N ARG A 71 7.17 7.50 6.28
CA ARG A 71 7.67 8.31 7.39
C ARG A 71 6.59 8.65 8.43
N GLU A 72 5.41 9.08 7.99
CA GLU A 72 4.29 9.42 8.87
C GLU A 72 3.76 8.21 9.65
N SER A 73 3.84 7.02 9.06
CA SER A 73 3.41 5.79 9.74
C SER A 73 4.31 5.36 10.89
N GLY A 74 5.55 5.87 10.95
CA GLY A 74 6.57 5.41 11.89
C GLY A 74 7.05 3.97 11.66
N VAL A 75 6.57 3.30 10.60
CA VAL A 75 6.98 1.95 10.23
C VAL A 75 8.30 2.01 9.46
N THR A 76 9.25 1.15 9.84
CA THR A 76 10.55 1.08 9.15
C THR A 76 10.39 0.35 7.81
N PRO A 77 10.86 0.90 6.69
CA PRO A 77 10.89 0.19 5.40
C PRO A 77 11.54 -1.19 5.55
N GLY A 78 10.98 -2.21 4.90
CA GLY A 78 11.43 -3.61 5.04
C GLY A 78 10.87 -4.38 6.26
N THR A 79 10.05 -3.75 7.12
CA THR A 79 9.32 -4.47 8.20
C THR A 79 7.95 -4.99 7.77
N PHE A 80 7.46 -4.59 6.58
CA PHE A 80 6.22 -5.11 6.03
C PHE A 80 6.37 -6.59 5.68
N THR A 81 5.41 -7.40 6.10
CA THR A 81 5.39 -8.82 5.74
C THR A 81 4.75 -9.05 4.38
N SER A 82 3.81 -8.18 4.00
CA SER A 82 3.16 -8.23 2.70
C SER A 82 2.58 -6.86 2.35
N GLY A 83 2.48 -6.57 1.06
CA GLY A 83 1.92 -5.34 0.53
C GLY A 83 1.03 -5.61 -0.67
N GLY A 84 0.06 -4.73 -0.89
CA GLY A 84 -0.81 -4.76 -2.06
C GLY A 84 -1.02 -3.36 -2.60
N VAL A 85 -1.08 -3.25 -3.92
CA VAL A 85 -1.45 -2.03 -4.62
C VAL A 85 -2.75 -2.27 -5.38
N ILE A 86 -3.68 -1.33 -5.24
CA ILE A 86 -4.92 -1.26 -5.99
C ILE A 86 -4.82 -0.02 -6.88
N ILE A 87 -4.98 -0.22 -8.18
CA ILE A 87 -4.96 0.85 -9.18
C ILE A 87 -6.29 0.79 -9.91
N THR A 88 -7.05 1.88 -9.91
CA THR A 88 -8.43 1.91 -10.42
C THR A 88 -8.72 3.10 -11.31
N GLY A 89 -9.86 3.04 -12.01
CA GLY A 89 -10.35 4.15 -12.83
C GLY A 89 -9.39 4.56 -13.94
N LEU A 90 -9.21 5.87 -14.13
CA LEU A 90 -8.30 6.42 -15.11
C LEU A 90 -6.83 6.10 -14.78
N ALA A 91 -6.47 5.96 -13.50
CA ALA A 91 -5.12 5.60 -13.10
C ALA A 91 -4.72 4.23 -13.66
N ALA A 92 -5.64 3.26 -13.64
CA ALA A 92 -5.40 1.91 -14.17
C ALA A 92 -5.24 1.85 -15.69
N GLN A 93 -5.67 2.88 -16.41
CA GLN A 93 -5.59 2.94 -17.88
C GLN A 93 -4.31 3.63 -18.38
N LYS A 94 -3.43 4.07 -17.47
CA LYS A 94 -2.22 4.80 -17.85
C LYS A 94 -1.16 3.86 -18.39
N ALA A 95 -0.42 4.32 -19.39
CA ALA A 95 0.61 3.52 -20.04
C ALA A 95 1.77 3.15 -19.09
N ASN A 96 2.01 3.92 -18.03
CA ASN A 96 3.09 3.69 -17.07
C ASN A 96 2.66 2.97 -15.78
N VAL A 97 1.48 2.32 -15.75
CA VAL A 97 1.04 1.54 -14.56
C VAL A 97 2.08 0.50 -14.13
N ALA A 98 2.73 -0.18 -15.06
CA ALA A 98 3.78 -1.16 -14.75
C ALA A 98 4.99 -0.51 -14.04
N ALA A 99 5.33 0.74 -14.36
CA ALA A 99 6.37 1.49 -13.68
C ALA A 99 5.93 1.87 -12.25
N ILE A 100 4.65 2.21 -12.06
CA ILE A 100 4.08 2.46 -10.72
C ILE A 100 4.14 1.21 -9.84
N GLU A 101 3.77 0.04 -10.38
CA GLU A 101 3.89 -1.22 -9.66
C GLU A 101 5.34 -1.54 -9.29
N ALA A 102 6.28 -1.27 -10.18
CA ALA A 102 7.71 -1.45 -9.92
C ALA A 102 8.22 -0.49 -8.84
N LEU A 103 7.79 0.79 -8.88
CA LEU A 103 8.13 1.79 -7.88
C LEU A 103 7.67 1.36 -6.48
N VAL A 104 6.45 0.85 -6.36
CA VAL A 104 5.90 0.34 -5.10
C VAL A 104 6.72 -0.84 -4.57
N LYS A 105 7.14 -1.77 -5.44
CA LYS A 105 7.94 -2.95 -5.05
C LYS A 105 9.35 -2.61 -4.58
N GLN A 106 9.87 -1.43 -4.90
CA GLN A 106 11.21 -0.97 -4.54
C GLN A 106 11.25 -0.22 -3.19
N ARG A 107 10.13 -0.11 -2.48
CA ARG A 107 10.00 0.58 -1.19
C ARG A 107 9.67 -0.41 -0.08
#